data_AF-A0A3M1WQY3-F1
#
_entry.id   AF-A0A3M1WQY3-F1
#
_cell.length_a   1.000
_cell.length_b   1.000
_cell.length_c   1.000
_cell.angle_alpha   90.00
_cell.angle_beta   90.00
_cell.angle_gamma   90.00
#
_symmetry.space_group_name_H-M   'P 1'
#
loop_
_entity.id
_entity.type
_entity.pdbx_description
1 polymer ?
#
loop_
_entity_poly.entity_id
_entity_poly.type
_entity_poly.pdbx_seq_one_letter_code
_entity_poly.pdbx_strand_id
1 'polypeptide(L)'
;MVFSASLSTLIRCWSACLLLTLWACKPAPSQEEGNEAQDPPPSVQTDPANPDSSMRSRGLGMADARLTNFVLADSFPQLARMVAGQTELAGELTTYARQVVDPGSLQSEEDLLALLTQRDEVLIPQLVTVLENDAEWLMRDEAEALIYELDRLGMFVQTAEGMFVGLGPAPFLEGAIARLGDDGLQWYLRFRNAEAEAGAGEYPFLDMAPYRDMIIAGEKLQEISPNTYFPRVAERFHTALEVFTDLHLVSTPTGRQEQEAMPMTGGVSTDFYPFAAEINTHRAFVEGSTKSRYQAAVEKILANPSRISERPEDIYVIVLDWVDQKEAAQQRIRTYLAEGEDIPHHLEVRQGDGKDRYCIAYRFFEDADQAQAALDQIRPTNPEAEMIMVSVKGDKLYQLGPG
;
A
#
# COMPACT_ATOMS: atom_id res chain seq x y z
N MET A 1 -9.58 6.63 -29.15
CA MET A 1 -8.94 5.30 -29.26
C MET A 1 -9.02 4.65 -27.89
N VAL A 2 -9.43 3.39 -27.88
CA VAL A 2 -9.91 2.66 -26.70
C VAL A 2 -8.74 2.35 -25.76
N PHE A 3 -8.75 2.91 -24.56
CA PHE A 3 -7.97 2.42 -23.42
C PHE A 3 -8.94 1.66 -22.51
N SER A 4 -8.88 0.32 -22.59
CA SER A 4 -9.66 -0.60 -21.76
C SER A 4 -8.86 -1.90 -21.64
N ALA A 5 -7.79 -1.86 -20.84
CA ALA A 5 -7.09 -3.06 -20.37
C ALA A 5 -6.15 -2.68 -19.21
N SER A 6 -6.62 -2.77 -17.97
CA SER A 6 -5.74 -3.06 -16.81
C SER A 6 -6.48 -3.45 -15.52
N LEU A 7 -7.82 -3.40 -15.46
CA LEU A 7 -8.56 -3.80 -14.25
C LEU A 7 -8.64 -5.34 -14.04
N SER A 8 -8.39 -6.15 -15.07
CA SER A 8 -8.60 -7.61 -15.02
C SER A 8 -7.47 -8.40 -14.37
N THR A 9 -6.27 -7.83 -14.23
CA THR A 9 -5.10 -8.55 -13.71
C THR A 9 -5.03 -8.46 -12.18
N LEU A 10 -5.42 -7.32 -11.59
CA LEU A 10 -5.53 -7.13 -10.15
C LEU A 10 -6.62 -8.00 -9.50
N ILE A 11 -7.77 -8.21 -10.18
CA ILE A 11 -8.87 -9.04 -9.67
C ILE A 11 -8.53 -10.54 -9.68
N ARG A 12 -7.60 -10.98 -10.55
CA ARG A 12 -7.20 -12.39 -10.62
C ARG A 12 -6.26 -12.81 -9.48
N CYS A 13 -5.39 -11.92 -9.00
CA CYS A 13 -4.56 -12.21 -7.81
C CYS A 13 -5.40 -12.32 -6.54
N TRP A 14 -6.43 -11.48 -6.38
CA TRP A 14 -7.32 -11.53 -5.21
C TRP A 14 -8.23 -12.76 -5.17
N SER A 15 -8.59 -13.32 -6.33
CA SER A 15 -9.47 -14.50 -6.40
C SER A 15 -8.74 -15.83 -6.12
N ALA A 16 -7.41 -15.87 -6.28
CA ALA A 16 -6.62 -17.07 -6.04
C ALA A 16 -6.40 -17.35 -4.54
N CYS A 17 -6.22 -16.32 -3.71
CA CYS A 17 -6.07 -16.47 -2.25
C CYS A 17 -7.35 -16.94 -1.56
N LEU A 18 -8.54 -16.61 -2.10
CA LEU A 18 -9.83 -16.96 -1.48
C LEU A 18 -10.23 -18.44 -1.66
N LEU A 19 -9.56 -19.18 -2.56
CA LEU A 19 -9.84 -20.60 -2.82
C LEU A 19 -9.02 -21.57 -1.95
N LEU A 20 -7.95 -21.10 -1.29
CA LEU A 20 -7.08 -21.94 -0.45
C LEU A 20 -7.58 -22.06 1.01
N THR A 21 -8.42 -21.14 1.49
CA THR A 21 -8.95 -21.16 2.87
C THR A 21 -10.09 -22.17 3.10
N LEU A 22 -10.68 -22.74 2.05
CA LEU A 22 -11.82 -23.65 2.15
C LEU A 22 -11.47 -25.14 2.34
N TRP A 23 -10.18 -25.51 2.39
CA TRP A 23 -9.78 -26.94 2.43
C TRP A 23 -9.04 -27.43 3.69
N ALA A 24 -8.78 -26.57 4.67
CA ALA A 24 -8.00 -26.93 5.86
C ALA A 24 -8.78 -26.83 7.18
N CYS A 25 -9.91 -27.54 7.30
CA CYS A 25 -10.58 -27.74 8.59
C CYS A 25 -10.78 -29.24 8.88
N LYS A 26 -9.75 -29.87 9.45
CA LYS A 26 -9.89 -31.07 10.29
C LYS A 26 -9.22 -30.80 11.64
N PRO A 27 -9.92 -30.97 12.77
CA PRO A 27 -9.32 -30.76 14.07
C PRO A 27 -8.36 -31.91 14.41
N ALA A 28 -7.12 -31.57 14.77
CA ALA A 28 -6.17 -32.52 15.35
C ALA A 28 -6.51 -32.76 16.84
N PRO A 29 -6.27 -33.97 17.37
CA PRO A 29 -6.57 -34.30 18.75
C PRO A 29 -5.58 -33.65 19.73
N SER A 30 -6.12 -33.18 20.84
CA SER A 30 -5.40 -32.57 21.97
C SER A 30 -4.45 -33.55 22.63
N GLN A 31 -3.16 -33.21 22.72
CA GLN A 31 -2.22 -33.80 23.68
C GLN A 31 -1.95 -32.80 24.81
N GLU A 32 -2.22 -33.25 26.03
CA GLU A 32 -1.78 -32.63 27.28
C GLU A 32 -0.29 -32.91 27.47
N GLU A 33 0.54 -31.88 27.56
CA GLU A 33 1.88 -31.97 28.14
C GLU A 33 2.15 -30.79 29.07
N GLY A 34 2.96 -31.10 30.08
CA GLY A 34 3.05 -30.42 31.37
C GLY A 34 3.81 -29.09 31.35
N ASN A 35 3.37 -28.20 32.24
CA ASN A 35 4.03 -26.95 32.59
C ASN A 35 5.35 -27.21 33.34
N GLU A 36 6.48 -26.92 32.69
CA GLU A 36 7.71 -26.52 33.38
C GLU A 36 7.95 -25.02 33.18
N ALA A 37 7.98 -24.28 34.29
CA ALA A 37 8.23 -22.85 34.32
C ALA A 37 9.70 -22.58 33.97
N GLN A 38 9.94 -21.91 32.85
CA GLN A 38 11.22 -21.29 32.52
C GLN A 38 11.14 -19.79 32.82
N ASP A 39 12.08 -19.30 33.62
CA ASP A 39 12.25 -17.89 33.94
C ASP A 39 12.46 -17.05 32.67
N PRO A 40 11.91 -15.81 32.61
CA PRO A 40 12.08 -14.96 31.44
C PRO A 40 13.54 -14.50 31.31
N PRO A 41 14.09 -14.45 30.08
CA PRO A 41 15.40 -13.87 29.85
C PRO A 41 15.37 -12.35 30.13
N PRO A 42 16.50 -11.75 30.53
CA PRO A 42 16.57 -10.34 30.87
C PRO A 42 16.31 -9.47 29.64
N SER A 43 15.51 -8.42 29.84
CA SER A 43 15.20 -7.39 28.86
C SER A 43 16.47 -6.68 28.38
N VAL A 44 16.79 -6.86 27.10
CA VAL A 44 17.81 -6.06 26.41
C VAL A 44 17.20 -4.69 26.12
N GLN A 45 17.72 -3.65 26.77
CA GLN A 45 17.48 -2.26 26.37
C GLN A 45 18.25 -2.01 25.07
N THR A 46 17.53 -1.75 23.97
CA THR A 46 18.10 -1.23 22.73
C THR A 46 17.86 0.28 22.65
N ASP A 47 18.96 1.04 22.64
CA ASP A 47 19.01 2.46 22.30
C ASP A 47 18.44 2.71 20.90
N PRO A 48 17.57 3.71 20.67
CA PRO A 48 17.12 4.10 19.34
C PRO A 48 18.13 5.08 18.73
N ALA A 49 19.31 4.57 18.38
CA ALA A 49 20.27 5.26 17.51
C ALA A 49 20.65 4.30 16.39
N ASN A 50 19.77 4.20 15.39
CA ASN A 50 19.89 3.34 14.23
C ASN A 50 21.15 3.67 13.41
N PRO A 51 22.16 2.79 13.34
CA PRO A 51 23.30 2.94 12.45
C PRO A 51 23.28 1.79 11.45
N ASP A 52 22.33 1.77 10.50
CA ASP A 52 22.44 0.82 9.37
C ASP A 52 21.87 1.33 8.04
N SER A 53 22.17 2.60 7.72
CA SER A 53 22.00 3.16 6.36
C SER A 53 23.25 2.98 5.47
N SER A 54 24.19 2.11 5.85
CA SER A 54 25.57 2.13 5.30
C SER A 54 25.85 1.21 4.10
N MET A 55 24.87 0.43 3.61
CA MET A 55 25.05 -0.37 2.38
C MET A 55 24.44 0.25 1.10
N ARG A 56 23.69 1.36 1.18
CA ARG A 56 22.95 1.91 0.03
C ARG A 56 23.71 2.96 -0.82
N SER A 57 25.01 3.17 -0.64
CA SER A 57 25.75 4.24 -1.36
C SER A 57 27.10 3.85 -1.95
N ARG A 58 27.25 2.62 -2.47
CA ARG A 58 28.35 2.33 -3.41
C ARG A 58 28.01 2.85 -4.79
N GLY A 59 28.26 4.15 -4.98
CA GLY A 59 28.19 4.81 -6.27
C GLY A 59 29.05 4.11 -7.32
N LEU A 60 28.45 3.83 -8.48
CA LEU A 60 29.10 3.30 -9.67
C LEU A 60 30.05 4.36 -10.25
N GLY A 61 31.29 4.38 -9.76
CA GLY A 61 32.42 5.03 -10.41
C GLY A 61 33.09 4.08 -11.39
N MET A 62 32.46 3.80 -12.53
CA MET A 62 33.08 3.13 -13.67
C MET A 62 32.83 3.98 -14.92
N ALA A 63 33.68 4.97 -15.14
CA ALA A 63 33.66 5.80 -16.32
C ALA A 63 34.47 5.18 -17.47
N ASP A 64 33.91 5.26 -18.68
CA ASP A 64 34.60 5.39 -19.97
C ASP A 64 35.42 4.23 -20.53
N ALA A 65 34.82 3.04 -20.58
CA ALA A 65 35.04 2.13 -21.71
C ALA A 65 33.70 1.91 -22.40
N ARG A 66 33.52 2.45 -23.62
CA ARG A 66 32.34 2.21 -24.45
C ARG A 66 32.05 0.72 -24.47
N LEU A 67 30.93 0.30 -23.89
CA LEU A 67 30.51 -1.09 -23.69
C LEU A 67 30.10 -1.75 -25.03
N THR A 68 30.99 -1.79 -26.01
CA THR A 68 30.74 -2.41 -27.32
C THR A 68 30.51 -3.93 -27.21
N ASN A 69 30.93 -4.55 -26.11
CA ASN A 69 30.80 -5.98 -25.83
C ASN A 69 30.02 -6.26 -24.54
N PHE A 70 28.88 -5.60 -24.30
CA PHE A 70 28.02 -5.97 -23.18
C PHE A 70 27.44 -7.39 -23.40
N VAL A 71 27.74 -8.30 -22.48
CA VAL A 71 27.21 -9.67 -22.42
C VAL A 71 26.38 -9.82 -21.15
N LEU A 72 25.11 -10.19 -21.30
CA LEU A 72 24.17 -10.31 -20.18
C LEU A 72 24.68 -11.31 -19.13
N ALA A 73 25.18 -12.48 -19.56
CA ALA A 73 25.67 -13.53 -18.66
C ALA A 73 26.87 -13.12 -17.80
N ASP A 74 27.63 -12.11 -18.22
CA ASP A 74 28.78 -11.61 -17.45
C ASP A 74 28.36 -10.59 -16.39
N SER A 75 27.30 -9.81 -16.67
CA SER A 75 26.85 -8.70 -15.82
C SER A 75 25.68 -9.05 -14.90
N PHE A 76 24.84 -9.99 -15.35
CA PHE A 76 23.60 -10.46 -14.72
C PHE A 76 23.45 -11.98 -14.92
N PRO A 77 24.36 -12.79 -14.34
CA PRO A 77 24.40 -14.24 -14.56
C PRO A 77 23.12 -14.98 -14.11
N GLN A 78 22.43 -14.54 -13.06
CA GLN A 78 21.19 -15.18 -12.62
C GLN A 78 20.05 -14.95 -13.61
N LEU A 79 19.88 -13.70 -14.03
CA LEU A 79 18.89 -13.34 -15.05
C LEU A 79 19.16 -14.04 -16.37
N ALA A 80 20.42 -14.08 -16.83
CA ALA A 80 20.80 -14.78 -18.05
C ALA A 80 20.46 -16.28 -18.00
N ARG A 81 20.63 -16.93 -16.83
CA ARG A 81 20.20 -18.32 -16.61
C ARG A 81 18.67 -18.44 -16.64
N MET A 82 17.97 -17.51 -16.00
CA MET A 82 16.51 -17.54 -15.87
C MET A 82 15.80 -17.41 -17.22
N VAL A 83 16.33 -16.56 -18.11
CA VAL A 83 15.78 -16.38 -19.46
C VAL A 83 16.43 -17.30 -20.52
N ALA A 84 17.20 -18.30 -20.09
CA ALA A 84 17.86 -19.23 -21.01
C ALA A 84 16.81 -19.98 -21.85
N GLY A 85 16.98 -19.97 -23.18
CA GLY A 85 16.02 -20.54 -24.13
C GLY A 85 14.90 -19.58 -24.56
N GLN A 86 14.79 -18.40 -23.96
CA GLN A 86 13.84 -17.35 -24.33
C GLN A 86 14.56 -16.26 -25.14
N THR A 87 14.94 -16.58 -26.38
CA THR A 87 15.84 -15.74 -27.21
C THR A 87 15.37 -14.28 -27.36
N GLU A 88 14.07 -14.05 -27.51
CA GLU A 88 13.49 -12.71 -27.63
C GLU A 88 13.63 -11.91 -26.33
N LEU A 89 13.10 -12.44 -25.22
CA LEU A 89 13.23 -11.83 -23.88
C LEU A 89 14.70 -11.60 -23.49
N ALA A 90 15.58 -12.56 -23.77
CA ALA A 90 17.01 -12.41 -23.51
C ALA A 90 17.62 -11.24 -24.32
N GLY A 91 17.19 -11.04 -25.58
CA GLY A 91 17.62 -9.93 -26.42
C GLY A 91 17.10 -8.57 -25.93
N GLU A 92 15.83 -8.51 -25.54
CA GLU A 92 15.23 -7.30 -24.95
C GLU A 92 15.90 -6.91 -23.64
N LEU A 93 16.08 -7.87 -22.73
CA LEU A 93 16.73 -7.68 -21.45
C LEU A 93 18.20 -7.26 -21.62
N THR A 94 18.91 -7.84 -22.59
CA THR A 94 20.29 -7.43 -22.90
C THR A 94 20.36 -5.98 -23.37
N THR A 95 19.41 -5.56 -24.21
CA THR A 95 19.36 -4.19 -24.74
C THR A 95 19.07 -3.20 -23.61
N TYR A 96 18.08 -3.50 -22.78
CA TYR A 96 17.71 -2.70 -21.63
C TYR A 96 18.85 -2.60 -20.60
N ALA A 97 19.40 -3.74 -20.17
CA ALA A 97 20.47 -3.78 -19.18
C ALA A 97 21.71 -3.01 -19.62
N ARG A 98 22.01 -3.00 -20.93
CA ARG A 98 23.10 -2.18 -21.48
C ARG A 98 22.85 -0.69 -21.28
N GLN A 99 21.63 -0.22 -21.51
CA GLN A 99 21.27 1.20 -21.31
C GLN A 99 21.29 1.59 -19.83
N VAL A 100 20.91 0.67 -18.94
CA VAL A 100 20.99 0.89 -17.49
C VAL A 100 22.45 0.95 -17.00
N VAL A 101 23.31 0.06 -17.48
CA VAL A 101 24.73 0.03 -17.09
C VAL A 101 25.53 1.17 -17.73
N ASP A 102 25.15 1.63 -18.93
CA ASP A 102 25.72 2.78 -19.63
C ASP A 102 24.69 3.90 -19.86
N PRO A 103 24.31 4.63 -18.79
CA PRO A 103 23.33 5.71 -18.89
C PRO A 103 23.90 6.94 -19.62
N GLY A 104 25.17 6.93 -20.03
CA GLY A 104 25.75 7.96 -20.89
C GLY A 104 25.12 7.98 -22.29
N SER A 105 24.46 6.88 -22.69
CA SER A 105 23.71 6.79 -23.94
C SER A 105 22.39 7.58 -23.93
N LEU A 106 21.80 7.81 -22.75
CA LEU A 106 20.55 8.57 -22.58
C LEU A 106 20.84 10.07 -22.71
N GLN A 107 20.13 10.75 -23.62
CA GLN A 107 20.38 12.17 -23.94
C GLN A 107 19.24 13.11 -23.52
N SER A 108 18.07 12.56 -23.20
CA SER A 108 16.86 13.34 -22.95
C SER A 108 15.93 12.69 -21.93
N GLU A 109 14.95 13.46 -21.46
CA GLU A 109 13.83 12.93 -20.68
C GLU A 109 13.03 11.88 -21.46
N GLU A 110 12.88 12.06 -22.78
CA GLU A 110 12.19 11.09 -23.65
C GLU A 110 12.90 9.74 -23.67
N ASP A 111 14.24 9.73 -23.70
CA ASP A 111 15.02 8.48 -23.62
C ASP A 111 14.81 7.78 -22.27
N LEU A 112 14.76 8.53 -21.17
CA LEU A 112 14.45 7.99 -19.84
C LEU A 112 13.05 7.38 -19.81
N LEU A 113 12.04 8.11 -20.30
CA LEU A 113 10.67 7.62 -20.34
C LEU A 113 10.54 6.37 -21.21
N ALA A 114 11.20 6.32 -22.37
CA ALA A 114 11.23 5.13 -23.22
C ALA A 114 11.85 3.92 -22.51
N LEU A 115 12.96 4.12 -21.78
CA LEU A 115 13.60 3.08 -20.98
C LEU A 115 12.68 2.58 -19.86
N LEU A 116 12.03 3.50 -19.14
CA LEU A 116 11.07 3.17 -18.08
C LEU A 116 9.85 2.42 -18.61
N THR A 117 9.30 2.85 -19.74
CA THR A 117 8.20 2.16 -20.43
C THR A 117 8.62 0.75 -20.87
N GLN A 118 9.84 0.57 -21.41
CA GLN A 118 10.36 -0.76 -21.74
C GLN A 118 10.43 -1.66 -20.49
N ARG A 119 10.87 -1.12 -19.35
CA ARG A 119 10.89 -1.87 -18.09
C ARG A 119 9.48 -2.28 -17.66
N ASP A 120 8.58 -1.31 -17.53
CA ASP A 120 7.28 -1.49 -16.89
C ASP A 120 6.29 -2.26 -17.77
N GLU A 121 6.28 -2.01 -19.09
CA GLU A 121 5.26 -2.55 -20.00
C GLU A 121 5.74 -3.79 -20.79
N VAL A 122 7.05 -3.99 -20.92
CA VAL A 122 7.62 -5.09 -21.73
C VAL A 122 8.34 -6.11 -20.86
N LEU A 123 9.34 -5.68 -20.08
CA LEU A 123 10.21 -6.61 -19.36
C LEU A 123 9.56 -7.19 -18.10
N ILE A 124 8.97 -6.35 -17.24
CA ILE A 124 8.33 -6.81 -16.01
C ILE A 124 7.26 -7.89 -16.30
N PRO A 125 6.29 -7.69 -17.22
CA PRO A 125 5.26 -8.72 -17.48
C PRO A 125 5.83 -10.05 -17.96
N GLN A 126 6.86 -10.01 -18.80
CA GLN A 126 7.52 -11.22 -19.29
C GLN A 126 8.32 -11.90 -18.19
N LEU A 127 9.14 -11.15 -17.43
CA LEU A 127 9.93 -11.70 -16.33
C LEU A 127 9.07 -12.28 -15.21
N VAL A 128 7.95 -11.63 -14.87
CA VAL A 128 6.96 -12.18 -13.92
C VAL A 128 6.50 -13.56 -14.40
N THR A 129 6.14 -13.70 -15.68
CA THR A 129 5.73 -15.00 -16.25
C THR A 129 6.84 -16.05 -16.10
N VAL A 130 8.10 -15.69 -16.29
CA VAL A 130 9.22 -16.63 -16.13
C VAL A 130 9.39 -17.04 -14.66
N LEU A 131 9.34 -16.09 -13.74
CA LEU A 131 9.53 -16.31 -12.31
C LEU A 131 8.37 -17.10 -11.70
N GLU A 132 7.12 -16.84 -12.11
CA GLU A 132 5.94 -17.61 -11.68
C GLU A 132 5.99 -19.09 -12.10
N ASN A 133 6.61 -19.37 -13.25
CA ASN A 133 6.78 -20.76 -13.72
C ASN A 133 7.83 -21.54 -12.92
N ASP A 134 8.59 -20.85 -12.05
CA ASP A 134 9.60 -21.44 -11.18
C ASP A 134 9.26 -21.20 -9.70
N ALA A 135 8.22 -21.85 -9.19
CA ALA A 135 7.67 -21.62 -7.85
C ALA A 135 8.68 -21.70 -6.68
N GLU A 136 9.84 -22.34 -6.88
CA GLU A 136 10.87 -22.52 -5.86
C GLU A 136 12.05 -21.55 -6.00
N TRP A 137 12.06 -20.64 -6.98
CA TRP A 137 13.23 -19.81 -7.26
C TRP A 137 13.66 -18.98 -6.04
N LEU A 138 12.71 -18.49 -5.24
CA LEU A 138 12.96 -17.73 -4.01
C LEU A 138 13.59 -18.55 -2.88
N MET A 139 13.50 -19.88 -2.93
CA MET A 139 14.01 -20.79 -1.90
C MET A 139 15.42 -21.32 -2.22
N ARG A 140 16.01 -20.92 -3.35
CA ARG A 140 17.34 -21.36 -3.77
C ARG A 140 18.44 -20.47 -3.19
N ASP A 141 19.64 -21.03 -3.08
CA ASP A 141 20.84 -20.30 -2.63
C ASP A 141 21.15 -19.08 -3.51
N GLU A 142 20.69 -19.08 -4.77
CA GLU A 142 20.91 -17.97 -5.70
C GLU A 142 19.83 -16.88 -5.69
N ALA A 143 18.77 -17.02 -4.88
CA ALA A 143 17.65 -16.08 -4.85
C ALA A 143 18.11 -14.64 -4.54
N GLU A 144 18.97 -14.46 -3.53
CA GLU A 144 19.51 -13.15 -3.15
C GLU A 144 20.29 -12.49 -4.30
N ALA A 145 21.06 -13.29 -5.05
CA ALA A 145 21.81 -12.80 -6.20
C ALA A 145 20.89 -12.36 -7.33
N LEU A 146 19.80 -13.10 -7.58
CA LEU A 146 18.79 -12.73 -8.58
C LEU A 146 18.03 -11.48 -8.18
N ILE A 147 17.63 -11.37 -6.90
CA ILE A 147 16.98 -10.16 -6.35
C ILE A 147 17.89 -8.95 -6.52
N TYR A 148 19.18 -9.08 -6.19
CA TYR A 148 20.16 -8.02 -6.39
C TYR A 148 20.34 -7.62 -7.87
N GLU A 149 20.32 -8.59 -8.78
CA GLU A 149 20.37 -8.32 -10.22
C GLU A 149 19.13 -7.57 -10.74
N LEU A 150 17.95 -7.96 -10.27
CA LEU A 150 16.68 -7.29 -10.57
C LEU A 150 16.65 -5.85 -10.03
N ASP A 151 17.09 -5.65 -8.78
CA ASP A 151 17.15 -4.33 -8.14
C ASP A 151 18.07 -3.37 -8.92
N ARG A 152 19.23 -3.86 -9.38
CA ARG A 152 20.14 -3.10 -10.24
C ARG A 152 19.55 -2.70 -11.59
N LEU A 153 18.52 -3.41 -12.04
CA LEU A 153 17.74 -3.10 -13.24
C LEU A 153 16.48 -2.30 -12.92
N GLY A 154 16.37 -1.75 -11.71
CA GLY A 154 15.24 -0.95 -11.27
C GLY A 154 13.97 -1.77 -11.09
N MET A 155 14.07 -3.05 -10.75
CA MET A 155 12.93 -3.94 -10.49
C MET A 155 12.97 -4.44 -9.05
N PHE A 156 11.88 -4.20 -8.32
CA PHE A 156 11.68 -4.63 -6.95
C PHE A 156 10.90 -5.94 -6.92
N VAL A 157 11.36 -6.93 -6.15
CA VAL A 157 10.67 -8.20 -5.99
C VAL A 157 9.59 -8.08 -4.92
N GLN A 158 8.33 -8.30 -5.32
CA GLN A 158 7.19 -8.31 -4.42
C GLN A 158 6.96 -9.72 -3.92
N THR A 159 6.91 -9.89 -2.59
CA THR A 159 6.68 -11.18 -1.95
C THR A 159 5.52 -11.10 -0.95
N ALA A 160 4.76 -12.20 -0.83
CA ALA A 160 3.80 -12.43 0.24
C ALA A 160 3.83 -13.91 0.65
N GLU A 161 3.80 -14.18 1.96
CA GLU A 161 3.87 -15.52 2.58
C GLU A 161 5.12 -16.30 2.15
N GLY A 162 6.24 -15.59 1.99
CA GLY A 162 7.48 -16.14 1.43
C GLY A 162 7.39 -16.56 -0.05
N MET A 163 6.29 -16.24 -0.75
CA MET A 163 6.09 -16.53 -2.17
C MET A 163 6.30 -15.29 -3.03
N PHE A 164 6.65 -15.51 -4.29
CA PHE A 164 6.73 -14.47 -5.31
C PHE A 164 5.33 -14.05 -5.73
N VAL A 165 5.06 -12.75 -5.72
CA VAL A 165 3.78 -12.16 -6.12
C VAL A 165 3.91 -11.31 -7.38
N GLY A 166 5.10 -10.74 -7.62
CA GLY A 166 5.32 -9.93 -8.82
C GLY A 166 6.62 -9.13 -8.78
N LEU A 167 6.78 -8.28 -9.79
CA LEU A 167 7.84 -7.28 -9.87
C LEU A 167 7.22 -5.89 -9.95
N GLY A 168 7.73 -4.97 -9.15
CA GLY A 168 7.41 -3.54 -9.22
C GLY A 168 8.62 -2.70 -9.65
N PRO A 169 8.45 -1.41 -9.92
CA PRO A 169 9.58 -0.49 -10.11
C PRO A 169 10.38 -0.29 -8.82
N ALA A 170 11.71 -0.21 -8.95
CA ALA A 170 12.65 0.17 -7.88
C ALA A 170 13.41 1.46 -8.24
N PRO A 171 13.94 2.21 -7.25
CA PRO A 171 14.87 3.30 -7.49
C PRO A 171 16.12 2.84 -8.26
N PHE A 172 16.42 3.50 -9.38
CA PHE A 172 17.61 3.23 -10.20
C PHE A 172 17.97 4.47 -11.01
N LEU A 173 19.18 4.53 -11.57
CA LEU A 173 19.61 5.62 -12.47
C LEU A 173 19.50 7.05 -11.89
N GLU A 174 19.63 7.22 -10.56
CA GLU A 174 19.42 8.52 -9.88
C GLU A 174 20.19 9.67 -10.53
N GLY A 175 21.45 9.44 -10.91
CA GLY A 175 22.28 10.45 -11.57
C GLY A 175 21.79 10.83 -12.97
N ALA A 176 21.27 9.87 -13.75
CA ALA A 176 20.72 10.15 -15.08
C ALA A 176 19.36 10.85 -14.97
N ILE A 177 18.52 10.40 -14.03
CA ILE A 177 17.22 11.02 -13.73
C ILE A 177 17.42 12.47 -13.30
N ALA A 178 18.32 12.74 -12.34
CA ALA A 178 18.59 14.10 -11.87
C ALA A 178 19.18 15.02 -12.96
N ARG A 179 19.89 14.45 -13.93
CA ARG A 179 20.50 15.19 -15.04
C ARG A 179 19.52 15.50 -16.18
N LEU A 180 18.67 14.53 -16.52
CA LEU A 180 17.87 14.54 -17.75
C LEU A 180 16.38 14.76 -17.50
N GLY A 181 15.87 14.39 -16.33
CA GLY A 181 14.46 14.48 -15.98
C GLY A 181 14.14 15.76 -15.22
N ASP A 182 12.99 16.35 -15.53
CA ASP A 182 12.44 17.45 -14.75
C ASP A 182 12.04 17.03 -13.32
N ASP A 183 11.72 18.02 -12.48
CA ASP A 183 11.25 17.77 -11.11
C ASP A 183 9.98 16.91 -11.09
N GLY A 184 9.12 17.06 -12.10
CA GLY A 184 7.89 16.28 -12.24
C GLY A 184 8.17 14.78 -12.40
N LEU A 185 9.11 14.41 -13.26
CA LEU A 185 9.52 13.03 -13.48
C LEU A 185 10.15 12.44 -12.22
N GLN A 186 10.99 13.22 -11.52
CA GLN A 186 11.60 12.77 -10.26
C GLN A 186 10.55 12.41 -9.21
N TRP A 187 9.54 13.26 -9.02
CA TRP A 187 8.44 12.99 -8.08
C TRP A 187 7.50 11.88 -8.58
N TYR A 188 7.31 11.74 -9.89
CA TYR A 188 6.57 10.63 -10.49
C TYR A 188 7.24 9.29 -10.18
N LEU A 189 8.56 9.20 -10.33
CA LEU A 189 9.31 7.99 -10.01
C LEU A 189 9.31 7.68 -8.52
N ARG A 190 9.41 8.70 -7.65
CA ARG A 190 9.24 8.51 -6.19
C ARG A 190 7.87 7.93 -5.85
N PHE A 191 6.80 8.46 -6.46
CA PHE A 191 5.45 7.93 -6.28
C PHE A 191 5.37 6.46 -6.71
N ARG A 192 5.91 6.13 -7.90
CA ARG A 192 5.85 4.77 -8.46
C ARG A 192 6.63 3.75 -7.63
N ASN A 193 7.78 4.13 -7.08
CA ASN A 193 8.55 3.28 -6.19
C ASN A 193 7.79 3.03 -4.87
N ALA A 194 7.22 4.08 -4.28
CA ALA A 194 6.39 3.93 -3.07
C ALA A 194 5.13 3.08 -3.33
N GLU A 195 4.50 3.21 -4.51
CA GLU A 195 3.38 2.34 -4.93
C GLU A 195 3.79 0.86 -5.01
N ALA A 196 4.99 0.58 -5.53
CA ALA A 196 5.51 -0.78 -5.61
C ALA A 196 5.76 -1.39 -4.23
N GLU A 197 6.29 -0.59 -3.30
CA GLU A 197 6.54 -0.99 -1.91
C GLU A 197 5.21 -1.17 -1.15
N ALA A 198 4.22 -0.30 -1.36
CA ALA A 198 2.89 -0.40 -0.73
C ALA A 198 2.13 -1.67 -1.08
N GLY A 199 2.37 -2.21 -2.29
CA GLY A 199 1.79 -3.46 -2.77
C GLY A 199 2.59 -4.71 -2.38
N ALA A 200 3.67 -4.56 -1.62
CA ALA A 200 4.55 -5.65 -1.22
C ALA A 200 4.33 -6.07 0.24
N GLY A 201 4.81 -7.27 0.57
CA GLY A 201 4.71 -7.83 1.91
C GLY A 201 3.42 -8.62 2.13
N GLU A 202 3.43 -9.40 3.21
CA GLU A 202 2.26 -10.17 3.66
C GLU A 202 1.14 -9.25 4.14
N TYR A 203 1.48 -8.23 4.92
CA TYR A 203 0.49 -7.36 5.56
C TYR A 203 0.72 -5.94 5.06
N PRO A 204 0.07 -5.55 3.95
CA PRO A 204 0.40 -4.31 3.25
C PRO A 204 0.20 -3.06 4.10
N PHE A 205 -0.65 -3.10 5.14
CA PHE A 205 -0.92 -1.96 6.01
C PHE A 205 -0.17 -2.00 7.34
N LEU A 206 0.53 -3.09 7.67
CA LEU A 206 1.44 -3.10 8.83
C LEU A 206 2.69 -2.27 8.60
N ASP A 207 2.95 -1.85 7.36
CA ASP A 207 3.88 -0.77 7.03
C ASP A 207 3.14 0.31 6.23
N MET A 208 2.77 1.41 6.90
CA MET A 208 2.07 2.52 6.24
C MET A 208 3.03 3.55 5.63
N ALA A 209 4.36 3.37 5.76
CA ALA A 209 5.35 4.31 5.24
C ALA A 209 5.27 4.48 3.71
N PRO A 210 5.08 3.42 2.89
CA PRO A 210 4.88 3.58 1.46
C PRO A 210 3.64 4.42 1.11
N TYR A 211 2.52 4.24 1.83
CA TYR A 211 1.31 5.04 1.63
C TYR A 211 1.53 6.52 1.97
N ARG A 212 2.24 6.81 3.06
CA ARG A 212 2.68 8.17 3.41
C ARG A 212 3.49 8.79 2.27
N ASP A 213 4.44 8.04 1.71
CA ASP A 213 5.34 8.54 0.68
C ASP A 213 4.61 8.76 -0.65
N MET A 214 3.62 7.91 -0.98
CA MET A 214 2.69 8.15 -2.09
C MET A 214 1.89 9.44 -1.89
N ILE A 215 1.40 9.73 -0.68
CA ILE A 215 0.66 10.97 -0.39
C ILE A 215 1.55 12.20 -0.59
N ILE A 216 2.77 12.19 -0.03
CA ILE A 216 3.71 13.29 -0.16
C ILE A 216 4.08 13.53 -1.63
N ALA A 217 4.43 12.47 -2.36
CA ALA A 217 4.82 12.56 -3.76
C ALA A 217 3.64 13.00 -4.65
N GLY A 218 2.45 12.44 -4.43
CA GLY A 218 1.24 12.77 -5.18
C GLY A 218 0.80 14.21 -4.95
N GLU A 219 0.85 14.70 -3.70
CA GLU A 219 0.60 16.10 -3.39
C GLU A 219 1.60 17.03 -4.12
N LYS A 220 2.87 16.65 -4.14
CA LYS A 220 3.88 17.46 -4.84
C LYS A 220 3.65 17.46 -6.35
N LEU A 221 3.27 16.33 -6.94
CA LEU A 221 2.91 16.23 -8.36
C LEU A 221 1.71 17.09 -8.74
N GLN A 222 0.69 17.20 -7.87
CA GLN A 222 -0.42 18.12 -8.11
C GLN A 222 0.05 19.58 -8.23
N GLU A 223 1.05 19.97 -7.46
CA GLU A 223 1.59 21.33 -7.48
C GLU A 223 2.45 21.58 -8.72
N ILE A 224 3.41 20.69 -9.01
CA ILE A 224 4.47 20.96 -10.00
C ILE A 224 4.19 20.36 -11.38
N SER A 225 3.34 19.33 -11.47
CA SER A 225 3.03 18.63 -12.72
C SER A 225 1.56 18.21 -12.83
N PRO A 226 0.60 19.14 -12.66
CA PRO A 226 -0.83 18.83 -12.63
C PRO A 226 -1.37 18.24 -13.93
N ASN A 227 -0.73 18.52 -15.06
CA ASN A 227 -1.23 18.15 -16.39
C ASN A 227 -0.43 17.03 -17.08
N THR A 228 0.74 16.66 -16.55
CA THR A 228 1.64 15.70 -17.21
C THR A 228 1.75 14.41 -16.42
N TYR A 229 2.22 14.49 -15.17
CA TYR A 229 2.51 13.31 -14.35
C TYR A 229 1.41 13.02 -13.32
N PHE A 230 0.82 14.05 -12.68
CA PHE A 230 -0.24 13.81 -11.69
C PHE A 230 -1.43 13.01 -12.25
N PRO A 231 -1.96 13.27 -13.47
CA PRO A 231 -3.08 12.50 -14.00
C PRO A 231 -2.79 11.00 -14.16
N ARG A 232 -1.51 10.61 -14.27
CA ARG A 232 -1.08 9.21 -14.39
C ARG A 232 -1.12 8.45 -13.05
N VAL A 233 -1.11 9.18 -11.94
CA VAL A 233 -1.08 8.60 -10.58
C VAL A 233 -2.31 8.97 -9.75
N ALA A 234 -3.19 9.83 -10.25
CA ALA A 234 -4.28 10.43 -9.49
C ALA A 234 -5.16 9.40 -8.77
N GLU A 235 -5.60 8.33 -9.46
CA GLU A 235 -6.41 7.27 -8.86
C GLU A 235 -5.68 6.60 -7.68
N ARG A 236 -4.42 6.21 -7.89
CA ARG A 236 -3.59 5.51 -6.90
C ARG A 236 -3.22 6.42 -5.72
N PHE A 237 -3.00 7.69 -5.98
CA PHE A 237 -2.81 8.70 -4.95
C PHE A 237 -4.05 8.81 -4.05
N HIS A 238 -5.25 8.84 -4.65
CA HIS A 238 -6.49 8.87 -3.88
C HIS A 238 -6.74 7.58 -3.11
N THR A 239 -6.45 6.41 -3.69
CA THR A 239 -6.49 5.14 -2.95
C THR A 239 -5.55 5.16 -1.75
N ALA A 240 -4.31 5.66 -1.92
CA ALA A 240 -3.37 5.75 -0.82
C ALA A 240 -3.87 6.69 0.29
N LEU A 241 -4.46 7.82 -0.09
CA LEU A 241 -5.06 8.76 0.85
C LEU A 241 -6.25 8.12 1.60
N GLU A 242 -7.14 7.42 0.90
CA GLU A 242 -8.27 6.71 1.50
C GLU A 242 -7.78 5.66 2.51
N VAL A 243 -6.85 4.77 2.12
CA VAL A 243 -6.26 3.76 3.01
C VAL A 243 -5.58 4.39 4.22
N PHE A 244 -4.81 5.47 4.01
CA PHE A 244 -4.08 6.13 5.09
C PHE A 244 -4.99 6.87 6.08
N THR A 245 -6.15 7.35 5.64
CA THR A 245 -7.06 8.15 6.48
C THR A 245 -8.22 7.35 7.07
N ASP A 246 -8.65 6.27 6.42
CA ASP A 246 -9.70 5.34 6.87
C ASP A 246 -9.22 4.47 8.03
N LEU A 247 -8.79 5.10 9.12
CA LEU A 247 -8.20 4.49 10.31
C LEU A 247 -9.22 4.40 11.44
N HIS A 248 -9.35 3.22 12.04
CA HIS A 248 -10.12 3.00 13.27
C HIS A 248 -9.38 2.07 14.24
N LEU A 249 -9.88 1.99 15.47
CA LEU A 249 -9.28 1.19 16.53
C LEU A 249 -10.19 0.03 16.93
N VAL A 250 -9.63 -1.18 16.91
CA VAL A 250 -10.30 -2.41 17.36
C VAL A 250 -9.79 -2.81 18.73
N SER A 251 -10.68 -2.88 19.71
CA SER A 251 -10.34 -3.23 21.09
C SER A 251 -10.38 -4.75 21.27
N THR A 252 -9.25 -5.35 21.65
CA THR A 252 -9.13 -6.80 21.87
C THR A 252 -9.41 -7.15 23.34
N PRO A 253 -10.24 -8.18 23.64
CA PRO A 253 -10.53 -8.57 25.03
C PRO A 253 -9.39 -9.29 25.76
N THR A 254 -8.22 -9.49 25.13
CA THR A 254 -7.17 -10.36 25.67
C THR A 254 -6.54 -9.78 26.93
N GLY A 255 -6.88 -10.38 28.08
CA GLY A 255 -6.58 -9.98 29.46
C GLY A 255 -5.11 -9.97 29.89
N ARG A 256 -4.21 -9.35 29.12
CA ARG A 256 -2.90 -8.88 29.57
C ARG A 256 -2.77 -7.44 29.12
N GLN A 257 -3.21 -6.55 30.01
CA GLN A 257 -3.46 -5.12 29.81
C GLN A 257 -4.78 -4.84 29.07
N GLU A 258 -5.77 -4.35 29.81
CA GLU A 258 -6.72 -3.40 29.24
C GLU A 258 -5.90 -2.34 28.49
N GLN A 259 -6.19 -2.08 27.20
CA GLN A 259 -5.91 -0.83 26.44
C GLN A 259 -5.08 -0.90 25.15
N GLU A 260 -4.55 -2.04 24.69
CA GLU A 260 -3.94 -2.04 23.34
C GLU A 260 -5.01 -2.25 22.27
N ALA A 261 -5.59 -1.14 21.81
CA ALA A 261 -6.45 -1.15 20.65
C ALA A 261 -5.61 -1.24 19.37
N MET A 262 -5.96 -2.18 18.51
CA MET A 262 -5.26 -2.44 17.26
C MET A 262 -5.74 -1.44 16.19
N PRO A 263 -4.84 -0.69 15.55
CA PRO A 263 -5.20 0.12 14.40
C PRO A 263 -5.58 -0.77 13.22
N MET A 264 -6.66 -0.39 12.55
CA MET A 264 -7.17 -1.07 11.35
C MET A 264 -7.49 -0.02 10.29
N THR A 265 -7.44 -0.43 9.02
CA THR A 265 -8.00 0.32 7.90
C THR A 265 -9.15 -0.43 7.23
N GLY A 266 -10.05 0.25 6.53
CA GLY A 266 -11.07 -0.40 5.71
C GLY A 266 -12.45 -0.44 6.37
N GLY A 267 -13.03 0.73 6.61
CA GLY A 267 -14.36 0.90 7.18
C GLY A 267 -14.47 0.36 8.59
N VAL A 268 -15.33 -0.65 8.80
CA VAL A 268 -15.58 -1.28 10.11
C VAL A 268 -14.88 -2.63 10.26
N SER A 269 -13.91 -2.95 9.40
CA SER A 269 -13.26 -4.25 9.38
C SER A 269 -12.60 -4.58 10.72
N THR A 270 -12.74 -5.83 11.16
CA THR A 270 -12.04 -6.40 12.32
C THR A 270 -11.07 -7.51 11.90
N ASP A 271 -11.01 -7.83 10.61
CA ASP A 271 -10.15 -8.89 10.09
C ASP A 271 -8.69 -8.43 10.12
N PHE A 272 -7.82 -9.17 10.81
CA PHE A 272 -6.40 -8.83 10.88
C PHE A 272 -5.76 -8.75 9.49
N TYR A 273 -6.05 -9.70 8.61
CA TYR A 273 -5.57 -9.68 7.23
C TYR A 273 -6.67 -9.24 6.26
N PRO A 274 -6.40 -8.32 5.32
CA PRO A 274 -5.17 -7.52 5.19
C PRO A 274 -5.18 -6.24 6.07
N PHE A 275 -6.23 -6.00 6.85
CA PHE A 275 -6.62 -4.66 7.34
C PHE A 275 -5.86 -4.14 8.57
N ALA A 276 -5.11 -5.00 9.27
CA ALA A 276 -4.28 -4.57 10.40
C ALA A 276 -3.26 -3.53 9.95
N ALA A 277 -3.28 -2.39 10.64
CA ALA A 277 -2.45 -1.26 10.33
C ALA A 277 -1.52 -0.91 11.50
N GLU A 278 -0.42 -0.24 11.19
CA GLU A 278 0.37 0.45 12.21
C GLU A 278 0.05 1.96 12.25
N ILE A 279 0.18 2.57 13.43
CA ILE A 279 -0.21 3.98 13.68
C ILE A 279 0.98 4.94 13.82
N ASN A 280 2.20 4.41 13.95
CA ASN A 280 3.40 5.22 14.13
C ASN A 280 3.76 6.02 12.88
N THR A 281 3.50 5.53 11.68
CA THR A 281 3.68 6.34 10.47
C THR A 281 2.72 7.53 10.43
N HIS A 282 1.45 7.37 10.86
CA HIS A 282 0.53 8.50 10.97
C HIS A 282 1.03 9.55 11.96
N ARG A 283 1.53 9.11 13.12
CA ARG A 283 2.15 10.02 14.11
C ARG A 283 3.35 10.74 13.51
N ALA A 284 4.26 10.01 12.86
CA ALA A 284 5.42 10.60 12.19
C ALA A 284 5.03 11.55 11.05
N PHE A 285 3.91 11.30 10.37
CA PHE A 285 3.37 12.21 9.35
C PHE A 285 2.86 13.52 9.94
N VAL A 286 2.24 13.47 11.12
CA VAL A 286 1.77 14.66 11.85
C VAL A 286 2.92 15.42 12.52
N GLU A 287 3.90 14.72 13.09
CA GLU A 287 5.05 15.34 13.77
C GLU A 287 6.12 15.85 12.80
N GLY A 288 6.18 15.28 11.60
CA GLY A 288 7.20 15.56 10.59
C GLY A 288 7.19 16.99 10.06
N SER A 289 8.32 17.41 9.47
CA SER A 289 8.48 18.73 8.85
C SER A 289 7.74 18.91 7.51
N THR A 290 7.01 17.89 7.07
CA THR A 290 6.34 17.86 5.77
C THR A 290 5.05 18.66 5.88
N LYS A 291 5.00 19.86 5.28
CA LYS A 291 3.81 20.72 5.23
C LYS A 291 2.73 20.17 4.28
N SER A 292 2.28 18.94 4.51
CA SER A 292 1.22 18.34 3.71
C SER A 292 -0.11 19.01 4.02
N ARG A 293 -0.95 19.26 3.00
CA ARG A 293 -2.31 19.76 3.22
C ARG A 293 -3.19 18.77 4.01
N TYR A 294 -2.86 17.49 3.99
CA TYR A 294 -3.62 16.43 4.66
C TYR A 294 -3.24 16.25 6.14
N GLN A 295 -2.16 16.89 6.60
CA GLN A 295 -1.64 16.75 7.96
C GLN A 295 -2.70 17.07 9.03
N ALA A 296 -3.46 18.15 8.84
CA ALA A 296 -4.50 18.58 9.78
C ALA A 296 -5.67 17.59 9.87
N ALA A 297 -6.03 16.92 8.77
CA ALA A 297 -7.05 15.89 8.78
C ALA A 297 -6.55 14.65 9.55
N VAL A 298 -5.33 14.19 9.26
CA VAL A 298 -4.71 13.04 9.96
C VAL A 298 -4.56 13.31 11.45
N GLU A 299 -4.15 14.51 11.85
CA GLU A 299 -4.06 14.90 13.27
C GLU A 299 -5.40 14.76 14.00
N LYS A 300 -6.51 15.21 13.39
CA LYS A 300 -7.84 15.08 13.97
C LYS A 300 -8.34 13.63 14.01
N ILE A 301 -8.02 12.82 13.00
CA ILE A 301 -8.30 11.38 12.98
C ILE A 301 -7.61 10.70 14.17
N LEU A 302 -6.31 10.98 14.38
CA LEU A 302 -5.56 10.42 15.50
C LEU A 302 -6.04 10.89 16.88
N ALA A 303 -6.55 12.13 16.97
CA ALA A 303 -7.05 12.68 18.22
C ALA A 303 -8.41 12.10 18.66
N ASN A 304 -9.25 11.71 17.69
CA ASN A 304 -10.57 11.14 17.95
C ASN A 304 -10.89 10.03 16.94
N PRO A 305 -10.23 8.86 16.97
CA PRO A 305 -10.48 7.79 16.00
C PRO A 305 -11.79 7.06 16.29
N SER A 306 -12.41 6.49 15.25
CA SER A 306 -13.51 5.53 15.41
C SER A 306 -13.04 4.31 16.23
N ARG A 307 -13.94 3.72 17.03
CA ARG A 307 -13.57 2.62 17.94
C ARG A 307 -14.67 1.58 18.07
N ILE A 308 -14.29 0.32 17.90
CA ILE A 308 -15.14 -0.86 18.04
C ILE A 308 -14.39 -1.98 18.76
N SER A 309 -15.10 -3.01 19.19
CA SER A 309 -14.57 -4.27 19.68
C SER A 309 -14.18 -5.17 18.51
N GLU A 310 -13.50 -6.29 18.79
CA GLU A 310 -13.18 -7.32 17.80
C GLU A 310 -14.43 -7.96 17.16
N ARG A 311 -15.58 -7.90 17.85
CA ARG A 311 -16.84 -8.51 17.40
C ARG A 311 -18.02 -7.60 17.73
N PRO A 312 -18.13 -6.43 17.07
CA PRO A 312 -19.21 -5.52 17.36
C PRO A 312 -20.53 -6.13 16.90
N GLU A 313 -21.58 -6.00 17.70
CA GLU A 313 -22.93 -6.43 17.32
C GLU A 313 -23.71 -5.26 16.71
N ASP A 314 -23.72 -4.13 17.41
CA ASP A 314 -24.37 -2.90 16.98
C ASP A 314 -23.40 -1.72 17.15
N ILE A 315 -23.38 -0.81 16.19
CA ILE A 315 -22.55 0.40 16.23
C ILE A 315 -23.41 1.63 15.85
N TYR A 316 -23.07 2.75 16.46
CA TYR A 316 -23.60 4.07 16.13
C TYR A 316 -22.69 4.71 15.08
N VAL A 317 -23.26 5.12 13.95
CA VAL A 317 -22.54 5.74 12.83
C VAL A 317 -22.99 7.19 12.68
N ILE A 318 -22.03 8.10 12.60
CA ILE A 318 -22.29 9.53 12.39
C ILE A 318 -22.25 9.81 10.90
N VAL A 319 -23.42 9.90 10.28
CA VAL A 319 -23.61 10.02 8.83
C VAL A 319 -23.72 11.49 8.44
N LEU A 320 -22.98 11.87 7.41
CA LEU A 320 -23.00 13.21 6.83
C LEU A 320 -23.77 13.26 5.51
N ASP A 321 -23.72 12.19 4.72
CA ASP A 321 -24.39 12.10 3.42
C ASP A 321 -24.63 10.64 3.04
N TRP A 322 -25.55 10.42 2.11
CA TRP A 322 -25.88 9.12 1.54
C TRP A 322 -25.75 9.15 0.01
N VAL A 323 -25.09 8.15 -0.55
CA VAL A 323 -24.93 7.99 -2.00
C VAL A 323 -25.16 6.56 -2.44
N ASP A 324 -25.63 6.38 -3.68
CA ASP A 324 -25.98 5.05 -4.21
C ASP A 324 -24.78 4.26 -4.76
N GLN A 325 -23.63 4.91 -4.97
CA GLN A 325 -22.46 4.33 -5.64
C GLN A 325 -21.19 4.54 -4.83
N LYS A 326 -20.34 3.50 -4.76
CA LYS A 326 -19.06 3.54 -4.05
C LYS A 326 -18.16 4.64 -4.59
N GLU A 327 -18.10 4.80 -5.91
CA GLU A 327 -17.26 5.79 -6.58
C GLU A 327 -17.68 7.22 -6.22
N ALA A 328 -18.99 7.45 -6.08
CA ALA A 328 -19.52 8.72 -5.60
C ALA A 328 -19.11 8.96 -4.13
N ALA A 329 -19.11 7.91 -3.31
CA ALA A 329 -18.71 8.02 -1.91
C ALA A 329 -17.23 8.37 -1.76
N GLN A 330 -16.38 7.66 -2.50
CA GLN A 330 -14.95 7.93 -2.58
C GLN A 330 -14.68 9.36 -3.07
N GLN A 331 -15.40 9.84 -4.08
CA GLN A 331 -15.26 11.21 -4.56
C GLN A 331 -15.64 12.26 -3.51
N ARG A 332 -16.64 11.99 -2.67
CA ARG A 332 -17.01 12.88 -1.55
C ARG A 332 -15.92 12.92 -0.48
N ILE A 333 -15.42 11.77 -0.05
CA ILE A 333 -14.30 11.68 0.91
C ILE A 333 -13.08 12.45 0.41
N ARG A 334 -12.72 12.28 -0.87
CA ARG A 334 -11.60 13.03 -1.48
C ARG A 334 -11.80 14.54 -1.41
N THR A 335 -13.04 15.00 -1.56
CA THR A 335 -13.38 16.43 -1.48
C THR A 335 -13.18 16.93 -0.05
N TYR A 336 -13.75 16.24 0.94
CA TYR A 336 -13.57 16.57 2.36
C TYR A 336 -12.09 16.58 2.77
N LEU A 337 -11.33 15.55 2.42
CA LEU A 337 -9.91 15.47 2.74
C LEU A 337 -9.09 16.59 2.06
N ALA A 338 -9.44 16.96 0.83
CA ALA A 338 -8.80 18.09 0.14
C ALA A 338 -9.10 19.45 0.79
N GLU A 339 -10.24 19.57 1.48
CA GLU A 339 -10.65 20.75 2.25
C GLU A 339 -10.09 20.73 3.69
N GLY A 340 -9.36 19.68 4.08
CA GLY A 340 -8.79 19.53 5.43
C GLY A 340 -9.79 19.04 6.47
N GLU A 341 -10.92 18.50 6.02
CA GLU A 341 -11.90 17.84 6.88
C GLU A 341 -11.52 16.38 7.10
N ASP A 342 -11.67 15.91 8.34
CA ASP A 342 -11.32 14.57 8.78
C ASP A 342 -12.52 13.63 8.69
N ILE A 343 -13.01 13.43 7.46
CA ILE A 343 -14.15 12.55 7.15
C ILE A 343 -13.62 11.38 6.32
N PRO A 344 -13.16 10.29 6.96
CA PRO A 344 -12.36 9.30 6.26
C PRO A 344 -13.17 8.09 5.76
N HIS A 345 -14.36 7.83 6.32
CA HIS A 345 -15.03 6.55 6.15
C HIS A 345 -16.14 6.62 5.08
N HIS A 346 -16.22 5.59 4.24
CA HIS A 346 -17.47 5.24 3.54
C HIS A 346 -17.89 3.82 3.95
N LEU A 347 -19.15 3.63 4.30
CA LEU A 347 -19.66 2.32 4.73
C LEU A 347 -20.84 1.91 3.86
N GLU A 348 -20.83 0.68 3.37
CA GLU A 348 -21.99 0.08 2.68
C GLU A 348 -23.00 -0.38 3.73
N VAL A 349 -24.18 0.23 3.76
CA VAL A 349 -25.24 -0.04 4.73
C VAL A 349 -26.52 -0.40 3.99
N ARG A 350 -27.12 -1.53 4.36
CA ARG A 350 -28.47 -1.89 3.94
C ARG A 350 -29.50 -1.09 4.76
N GLN A 351 -30.23 -0.22 4.08
CA GLN A 351 -31.26 0.61 4.70
C GLN A 351 -32.57 -0.17 4.91
N GLY A 352 -33.50 0.43 5.67
CA GLY A 352 -34.82 -0.16 5.95
C GLY A 352 -35.69 -0.40 4.71
N ASP A 353 -35.39 0.25 3.58
CA ASP A 353 -36.03 0.00 2.28
C ASP A 353 -35.48 -1.24 1.55
N GLY A 354 -34.49 -1.91 2.15
CA GLY A 354 -33.83 -3.10 1.62
C GLY A 354 -32.73 -2.81 0.59
N LYS A 355 -32.40 -1.54 0.31
CA LYS A 355 -31.34 -1.16 -0.62
C LYS A 355 -30.02 -0.96 0.09
N ASP A 356 -28.95 -1.36 -0.57
CA ASP A 356 -27.59 -1.04 -0.14
C ASP A 356 -27.24 0.37 -0.63
N ARG A 357 -26.78 1.22 0.28
CA ARG A 357 -26.27 2.56 0.00
C ARG A 357 -24.96 2.77 0.73
N TYR A 358 -24.17 3.72 0.26
CA TYR A 358 -22.94 4.13 0.92
C TYR A 358 -23.19 5.38 1.75
N CYS A 359 -22.95 5.31 3.05
CA CYS A 359 -22.92 6.50 3.88
C CYS A 359 -21.51 7.09 3.91
N ILE A 360 -21.43 8.42 3.94
CA ILE A 360 -20.20 9.14 4.28
C ILE A 360 -20.20 9.31 5.79
N ALA A 361 -19.29 8.63 6.46
CA ALA A 361 -19.27 8.57 7.91
C ALA A 361 -18.12 9.41 8.48
N TYR A 362 -18.46 10.30 9.41
CA TYR A 362 -17.47 11.03 10.20
C TYR A 362 -16.76 10.06 11.14
N ARG A 363 -17.52 9.36 12.01
CA ARG A 363 -17.01 8.37 12.96
C ARG A 363 -18.05 7.29 13.26
N PHE A 364 -17.60 6.21 13.89
CA PHE A 364 -18.49 5.17 14.43
C PHE A 364 -17.97 4.61 15.76
N PHE A 365 -18.91 4.21 16.63
CA PHE A 365 -18.63 3.73 17.99
C PHE A 365 -19.67 2.68 18.41
N GLU A 366 -19.30 1.73 19.29
CA GLU A 366 -20.28 0.89 20.01
C GLU A 366 -20.98 1.66 21.15
N ASP A 367 -20.33 2.71 21.66
CA ASP A 367 -20.84 3.53 22.77
C ASP A 367 -21.64 4.74 22.26
N ALA A 368 -22.90 4.83 22.71
CA ALA A 368 -23.82 5.88 22.28
C ALA A 368 -23.40 7.28 22.74
N ASP A 369 -22.78 7.40 23.92
CA ASP A 369 -22.35 8.69 24.47
C ASP A 369 -21.13 9.23 23.69
N GLN A 370 -20.19 8.35 23.31
CA GLN A 370 -19.08 8.69 22.41
C GLN A 370 -19.58 9.12 21.03
N ALA A 371 -20.54 8.39 20.46
CA ALA A 371 -21.16 8.74 19.19
C ALA A 371 -21.87 10.09 19.25
N GLN A 372 -22.65 10.33 20.32
CA GLN A 372 -23.32 11.62 20.53
C GLN A 372 -22.32 12.77 20.68
N ALA A 373 -21.21 12.56 21.40
CA ALA A 373 -20.15 13.56 21.52
C ALA A 373 -19.49 13.88 20.16
N ALA A 374 -19.22 12.86 19.34
CA ALA A 374 -18.70 13.06 17.99
C ALA A 374 -19.70 13.78 17.06
N LEU A 375 -20.99 13.47 17.18
CA LEU A 375 -22.06 14.16 16.45
C LEU A 375 -22.12 15.65 16.83
N ASP A 376 -22.07 15.96 18.11
CA ASP A 376 -22.09 17.35 18.59
C ASP A 376 -20.83 18.13 18.17
N GLN A 377 -19.70 17.44 18.00
CA GLN A 377 -18.47 18.04 17.47
C GLN A 377 -18.59 18.43 15.99
N ILE A 378 -19.24 17.62 15.15
CA ILE A 378 -19.29 17.83 13.70
C ILE A 378 -20.47 18.71 13.24
N ARG A 379 -21.57 18.74 14.00
CA ARG A 379 -22.77 19.55 13.71
C ARG A 379 -22.54 21.04 13.42
N PRO A 380 -21.58 21.73 14.07
CA PRO A 380 -21.29 23.13 13.75
C PRO A 380 -20.84 23.37 12.30
N THR A 381 -20.18 22.40 11.68
CA THR A 381 -19.76 22.46 10.26
C THR A 381 -20.69 21.67 9.34
N ASN A 382 -21.35 20.63 9.85
CA ASN A 382 -22.30 19.78 9.12
C ASN A 382 -23.64 19.66 9.88
N PRO A 383 -24.54 20.66 9.79
CA PRO A 383 -25.78 20.70 10.58
C PRO A 383 -26.75 19.54 10.31
N GLU A 384 -26.70 18.97 9.10
CA GLU A 384 -27.54 17.83 8.68
C GLU A 384 -26.96 16.48 9.12
N ALA A 385 -25.81 16.47 9.80
CA ALA A 385 -25.23 15.24 10.32
C ALA A 385 -26.22 14.52 11.26
N GLU A 386 -26.36 13.22 11.06
CA GLU A 386 -27.24 12.36 11.83
C GLU A 386 -26.48 11.20 12.47
N MET A 387 -27.04 10.65 13.53
CA MET A 387 -26.56 9.41 14.13
C MET A 387 -27.57 8.32 13.84
N ILE A 388 -27.11 7.27 13.18
CA ILE A 388 -27.89 6.04 12.98
C ILE A 388 -27.27 4.91 13.79
N MET A 389 -28.09 3.91 14.12
CA MET A 389 -27.59 2.65 14.67
C MET A 389 -27.61 1.61 13.56
N VAL A 390 -26.54 0.83 13.42
CA VAL A 390 -26.44 -0.27 12.46
C VAL A 390 -26.02 -1.55 13.17
N SER A 391 -26.61 -2.67 12.76
CA SER A 391 -26.23 -4.01 13.19
C SER A 391 -25.19 -4.58 12.25
N VAL A 392 -24.13 -5.15 12.82
CA VAL A 392 -23.01 -5.77 12.10
C VAL A 392 -23.27 -7.29 12.00
N LYS A 393 -23.34 -7.81 10.77
CA LYS A 393 -23.56 -9.23 10.52
C LYS A 393 -22.60 -9.72 9.45
N GLY A 394 -21.48 -10.31 9.89
CA GLY A 394 -20.37 -10.64 9.00
C GLY A 394 -19.75 -9.36 8.45
N ASP A 395 -19.65 -9.26 7.14
CA ASP A 395 -19.11 -8.10 6.39
C ASP A 395 -20.18 -7.05 6.03
N LYS A 396 -21.42 -7.21 6.51
CA LYS A 396 -22.56 -6.35 6.13
C LYS A 396 -23.12 -5.57 7.32
N LEU A 397 -23.50 -4.32 7.04
CA LEU A 397 -24.15 -3.41 7.96
C LEU A 397 -25.63 -3.24 7.64
N TYR A 398 -26.48 -3.26 8.67
CA TYR A 398 -27.93 -3.14 8.53
C TYR A 398 -28.46 -2.02 9.41
N GLN A 399 -29.10 -1.01 8.84
CA GLN A 399 -29.69 0.07 9.63
C GLN A 399 -30.79 -0.45 10.55
N LEU A 400 -30.73 -0.07 11.82
CA LEU A 400 -31.74 -0.34 12.82
C LEU A 400 -32.65 0.90 13.01
N GLY A 401 -33.96 0.71 12.87
CA GLY A 401 -34.95 1.78 12.98
C GLY A 401 -35.42 2.35 11.63
N PRO A 402 -36.38 3.30 11.63
CA PRO A 402 -36.82 3.96 10.42
C PRO A 402 -35.68 4.82 9.85
N GLY A 403 -35.52 4.76 8.52
CA GLY A 403 -34.61 5.63 7.78
C GLY A 403 -35.29 6.83 7.16
#